data_AF-A0A2V7MV32-F1
#
_entry.id   AF-A0A2V7MV32-F1
#
_cell.length_a   1.000
_cell.length_b   1.000
_cell.length_c   1.000
_cell.angle_alpha   90.00
_cell.angle_beta   90.00
_cell.angle_gamma   90.00
#
_symmetry.space_group_name_H-M   'P 1'
#
loop_
_entity.id
_entity.type
_entity.pdbx_description
1 polymer ?
#
loop_
_entity_poly.entity_id
_entity_poly.type
_entity_poly.pdbx_seq_one_letter_code
_entity_poly.pdbx_strand_id
1 'polypeptide(L)'
;MSEQIGEIQRRLTDGLAKIDPHHRLLGRPVHYRVIDGATLEITYRDVPGIAEAEVLGVKRLLPNDCFCSVSPQTAECVTVRFVVSLK
;
A
#
# COMPACT_ATOMS: atom_id res chain seq x y z
N MET A 1 -7.98 -15.08 -8.44
CA MET A 1 -6.79 -14.68 -7.64
C MET A 1 -5.95 -13.63 -8.37
N SER A 2 -5.43 -13.93 -9.56
CA SER A 2 -4.67 -12.98 -10.40
C SER A 2 -5.51 -11.76 -10.80
N GLU A 3 -6.79 -11.95 -11.12
CA GLU A 3 -7.71 -10.86 -11.48
C GLU A 3 -7.91 -9.88 -10.31
N GLN A 4 -8.20 -10.39 -9.10
CA GLN A 4 -8.38 -9.57 -7.90
C GLN A 4 -7.11 -8.79 -7.50
N ILE A 5 -5.92 -9.40 -7.64
CA ILE A 5 -4.65 -8.70 -7.41
C ILE A 5 -4.47 -7.59 -8.45
N GLY A 6 -4.79 -7.85 -9.72
CA GLY A 6 -4.75 -6.85 -10.79
C GLY A 6 -5.72 -5.69 -10.54
N GLU A 7 -6.92 -5.97 -10.03
CA GLU A 7 -7.87 -4.94 -9.61
C GLU A 7 -7.35 -4.11 -8.44
N ILE A 8 -6.75 -4.74 -7.42
CA ILE A 8 -6.12 -4.03 -6.29
C ILE A 8 -5.01 -3.11 -6.81
N GLN A 9 -4.12 -3.61 -7.67
CA GLN A 9 -3.04 -2.80 -8.26
C GLN A 9 -3.59 -1.60 -9.05
N ARG A 10 -4.65 -1.81 -9.85
CA ARG A 10 -5.30 -0.75 -10.62
C ARG A 10 -5.97 0.28 -9.72
N ARG A 11 -6.69 -0.15 -8.67
CA ARG A 11 -7.33 0.75 -7.69
C ARG A 11 -6.31 1.57 -6.91
N LEU A 12 -5.18 0.96 -6.55
CA LEU A 12 -4.07 1.69 -5.93
C LEU A 12 -3.46 2.70 -6.90
N THR A 13 -3.23 2.31 -8.15
CA THR A 13 -2.65 3.22 -9.16
C THR A 13 -3.54 4.44 -9.43
N ASP A 14 -4.85 4.24 -9.64
CA ASP A 14 -5.80 5.35 -9.88
C ASP A 14 -6.09 6.15 -8.60
N GLY A 15 -6.23 5.45 -7.48
CA GLY A 15 -6.64 6.04 -6.22
C GLY A 15 -5.52 6.80 -5.53
N LEU A 16 -4.27 6.31 -5.56
CA LEU A 16 -3.11 6.98 -4.95
C LEU A 16 -2.92 8.38 -5.51
N ALA A 17 -3.10 8.58 -6.81
CA ALA A 17 -3.02 9.89 -7.44
C ALA A 17 -4.01 10.91 -6.85
N LYS A 18 -5.12 10.45 -6.24
CA LYS A 18 -6.14 11.31 -5.63
C LYS A 18 -5.94 11.50 -4.13
N ILE A 19 -5.35 10.51 -3.44
CA ILE A 19 -5.21 10.54 -1.98
C ILE A 19 -3.85 11.06 -1.51
N ASP A 20 -2.81 10.96 -2.35
CA ASP A 20 -1.43 11.31 -2.01
C ASP A 20 -1.00 12.58 -2.75
N PRO A 21 -1.48 13.77 -2.34
CA PRO A 21 -1.17 15.04 -3.00
C PRO A 21 0.33 15.37 -2.94
N HIS A 22 1.06 14.73 -2.03
CA HIS A 22 2.50 14.90 -1.85
C HIS A 22 3.33 13.84 -2.56
N HIS A 23 2.71 12.90 -3.29
CA HIS A 23 3.38 11.80 -4.00
C HIS A 23 4.42 11.06 -3.12
N ARG A 24 4.08 10.85 -1.85
CA ARG A 24 4.91 10.13 -0.88
C ARG A 24 4.98 8.65 -1.19
N LEU A 25 3.89 8.08 -1.70
CA LEU A 25 3.75 6.67 -2.08
C LEU A 25 3.81 6.50 -3.60
N LEU A 26 3.23 7.43 -4.35
CA LEU A 26 3.21 7.39 -5.81
C LEU A 26 4.63 7.47 -6.38
N GLY A 27 4.96 6.57 -7.32
CA GLY A 27 6.29 6.51 -7.95
C GLY A 27 7.39 5.87 -7.09
N ARG A 28 7.06 5.35 -5.91
CA ARG A 28 8.01 4.63 -5.05
C ARG A 28 8.15 3.15 -5.43
N PRO A 29 9.30 2.53 -5.11
CA PRO A 29 9.46 1.09 -5.26
C PRO A 29 8.39 0.36 -4.43
N VAL A 30 7.46 -0.27 -5.14
CA VAL A 30 6.37 -1.07 -4.58
C VAL A 30 6.59 -2.55 -4.87
N HIS A 31 6.47 -3.37 -3.83
CA HIS A 31 6.53 -4.82 -3.95
C HIS A 31 5.18 -5.43 -3.60
N TYR A 32 4.69 -6.29 -4.49
CA TYR A 32 3.50 -7.10 -4.26
C TYR A 32 3.93 -8.54 -4.01
N ARG A 33 3.53 -9.10 -2.87
CA ARG A 33 3.82 -10.48 -2.50
C ARG A 33 2.56 -11.15 -1.98
N VAL A 34 2.19 -12.26 -2.59
CA VAL A 34 1.12 -13.12 -2.05
C VAL A 34 1.69 -13.98 -0.92
N ILE A 35 1.00 -14.02 0.21
CA ILE A 35 1.36 -14.85 1.37
C ILE A 35 0.23 -15.85 1.58
N ASP A 36 0.60 -17.13 1.61
CA ASP A 36 -0.29 -18.28 1.84
C ASP A 36 -1.50 -18.37 0.88
N GLY A 37 -1.45 -17.67 -0.25
CA GLY A 37 -2.58 -17.55 -1.18
C GLY A 37 -3.77 -16.74 -0.65
N ALA A 38 -3.81 -16.43 0.64
CA ALA A 38 -4.96 -15.77 1.27
C ALA A 38 -4.77 -14.27 1.47
N THR A 39 -3.54 -13.77 1.36
CA THR A 39 -3.23 -12.36 1.64
C THR A 39 -2.26 -11.79 0.62
N LEU A 40 -2.42 -10.49 0.35
CA LEU A 40 -1.53 -9.70 -0.49
C LEU A 40 -0.79 -8.69 0.41
N GLU A 41 0.52 -8.84 0.48
CA GLU A 41 1.42 -7.86 1.06
C GLU A 41 1.86 -6.85 -0.02
N ILE A 42 1.70 -5.57 0.28
CA ILE A 42 2.08 -4.43 -0.56
C ILE A 42 3.08 -3.61 0.24
N THR A 43 4.33 -3.52 -0.22
CA THR A 43 5.39 -2.81 0.50
C THR A 43 5.89 -1.63 -0.31
N TYR A 44 5.74 -0.42 0.23
CA TYR A 44 6.35 0.81 -0.27
C TYR A 44 7.63 1.07 0.50
N ARG A 45 8.74 1.19 -0.21
CA ARG A 45 10.05 1.52 0.38
C ARG A 45 10.45 2.95 0.06
N ASP A 46 11.40 3.47 0.82
CA ASP A 46 11.94 4.82 0.62
C ASP A 46 10.87 5.93 0.71
N VAL A 47 9.92 5.76 1.63
CA VAL A 47 8.85 6.75 1.85
C VAL A 47 9.38 7.78 2.85
N PRO A 48 9.41 9.09 2.53
CA PRO A 48 9.96 10.14 3.43
C PRO A 48 9.12 10.39 4.71
N GLY A 49 8.14 9.53 4.99
CA GLY A 49 7.14 9.67 6.03
C GLY A 49 5.72 9.58 5.47
N ILE A 50 4.80 9.05 6.27
CA ILE A 50 3.40 8.87 5.88
C ILE A 50 2.49 9.43 6.97
N ALA A 51 1.47 10.20 6.57
CA ALA A 51 0.48 10.72 7.50
C ALA A 51 -0.64 9.69 7.71
N GLU A 52 -1.32 9.74 8.84
CA GLU A 52 -2.43 8.82 9.13
C GLU A 52 -3.56 8.93 8.09
N ALA A 53 -3.85 10.15 7.60
CA ALA A 53 -4.84 10.37 6.56
C ALA A 53 -4.51 9.63 5.25
N GLU A 54 -3.23 9.55 4.88
CA GLU A 54 -2.76 8.80 3.71
C GLU A 54 -2.99 7.29 3.89
N VAL A 55 -2.64 6.77 5.08
CA VAL A 55 -2.87 5.36 5.43
C VAL A 55 -4.36 5.03 5.34
N LEU A 56 -5.22 5.88 5.89
CA LEU A 56 -6.67 5.71 5.83
C LEU A 56 -7.20 5.82 4.39
N GLY A 57 -6.63 6.72 3.58
CA GLY A 57 -6.92 6.84 2.16
C GLY A 57 -6.62 5.54 1.42
N VAL A 58 -5.43 4.97 1.61
CA VAL A 58 -5.03 3.70 0.98
C VAL A 58 -5.94 2.56 1.43
N LYS A 59 -6.23 2.47 2.73
CA LYS A 59 -7.14 1.45 3.28
C LYS A 59 -8.54 1.50 2.63
N ARG A 60 -9.06 2.70 2.34
CA ARG A 60 -10.36 2.87 1.66
C ARG A 60 -10.37 2.44 0.18
N LEU A 61 -9.20 2.42 -0.46
CA LEU A 61 -9.08 1.94 -1.85
C LEU A 61 -9.08 0.40 -1.93
N LEU A 62 -8.77 -0.27 -0.83
CA LEU A 62 -8.65 -1.72 -0.79
C LEU A 62 -10.03 -2.35 -0.53
N PRO A 63 -10.36 -3.45 -1.22
CA PRO A 63 -11.70 -4.04 -1.16
C PRO A 63 -11.99 -4.79 0.15
N ASN A 64 -10.95 -5.25 0.84
CA ASN A 64 -11.03 -6.19 1.95
C ASN A 64 -10.28 -5.68 3.18
N ASP A 65 -10.38 -6.42 4.29
CA ASP A 65 -9.69 -6.09 5.53
C ASP A 65 -8.20 -5.87 5.29
N CYS A 66 -7.71 -4.75 5.82
CA CYS A 66 -6.37 -4.27 5.56
C CYS A 66 -5.67 -3.78 6.82
N PHE A 67 -4.56 -4.45 7.13
CA PHE A 67 -3.61 -4.02 8.12
C PHE A 67 -2.54 -3.13 7.48
N CYS A 68 -2.10 -2.10 8.20
CA CYS A 68 -0.98 -1.26 7.79
C CYS A 68 0.06 -1.25 8.90
N SER A 69 1.33 -1.46 8.55
CA SER A 69 2.46 -1.19 9.41
C SER A 69 3.39 -0.15 8.78
N VAL A 70 3.96 0.70 9.62
CA VAL A 70 4.99 1.66 9.25
C VAL A 70 6.20 1.32 10.10
N SER A 71 7.36 1.17 9.47
CA SER A 71 8.60 0.81 10.15
C SER A 71 9.73 1.70 9.68
N PRO A 72 10.61 2.17 10.59
CA PRO A 72 11.76 2.97 10.18
C PRO A 72 12.66 2.16 9.25
N GLN A 73 13.08 2.78 8.14
CA GLN A 73 14.08 2.22 7.22
C GLN A 73 15.42 2.94 7.42
N THR A 74 15.38 4.27 7.50
CA THR A 74 16.50 5.15 7.82
C THR A 74 16.01 6.26 8.77
N ALA A 75 16.87 7.23 9.09
CA ALA A 75 16.48 8.41 9.87
C ALA A 75 15.45 9.30 9.15
N GLU A 76 15.38 9.21 7.81
CA GLU A 76 14.57 10.09 6.96
C GLU A 76 13.48 9.34 6.19
N CYS A 77 13.59 8.01 6.09
CA CYS A 77 12.67 7.17 5.33
C CYS A 77 12.07 6.05 6.18
N VAL A 78 10.82 5.71 5.87
CA VAL A 78 10.09 4.57 6.42
C VAL A 78 9.76 3.56 5.31
N THR A 79 9.57 2.32 5.73
CA THR A 79 8.87 1.31 4.94
C THR A 79 7.40 1.30 5.38
N VAL A 80 6.49 1.38 4.42
CA VAL A 80 5.05 1.27 4.66
C VAL A 80 4.58 -0.04 4.05
N ARG A 81 3.91 -0.87 4.84
CA ARG A 81 3.42 -2.17 4.41
C ARG A 81 1.93 -2.27 4.66
N PHE A 82 1.20 -2.65 3.62
CA PHE A 82 -0.21 -3.00 3.69
C PHE A 82 -0.36 -4.51 3.50
N VAL A 83 -1.14 -5.15 4.36
CA VAL A 83 -1.50 -6.58 4.23
C VAL A 83 -3.00 -6.63 4.03
N VAL A 84 -3.43 -7.18 2.90
CA VAL A 84 -4.82 -7.17 2.45
C VAL A 84 -5.31 -8.60 2.34
N SER A 85 -6.48 -8.91 2.90
CA SER A 85 -7.11 -10.21 2.68
C SER A 85 -7.54 -10.37 1.21
N LEU A 86 -7.31 -11.54 0.63
CA LEU A 86 -7.78 -11.91 -0.70
C LEU A 86 -9.07 -12.77 -0.65
N LYS A 87 -9.51 -13.16 0.54
CA LYS A 87 -10.80 -13.85 0.75
C LYS A 87 -11.98 -12.89 0.69
#